data_AF-A0A8D0CGX4-F1
#
_entry.id   AF-A0A8D0CGX4-F1
#
_cell.length_a   1.000
_cell.length_b   1.000
_cell.length_c   1.000
_cell.angle_alpha   90.00
_cell.angle_beta   90.00
_cell.angle_gamma   90.00
#
_symmetry.space_group_name_H-M   'P 1'
#
loop_
_entity.id
_entity.type
_entity.pdbx_description
1 polymer ?
#
loop_
_entity_poly.entity_id
_entity_poly.type
_entity_poly.pdbx_seq_one_letter_code
_entity_poly.pdbx_strand_id
1 'polypeptide(L)'
;MDPNISSQNKETICSEIFKDPVKLKCSHMSRESCLMQHGEQKLECQECLSYEEGSVAQVLLDQASKGENNDISMAQSEPFCSTHGETHLLFCKDDEKLICTECSDKHRYQQTCSVGEAAQQMKEHLEKTVKPIKTSMQEKANQEYKEIAERMKIQAQDTEQEIKEEFKKIQNFLEEAKLRALKEAKKDITEKMKENIKNISKDISMMSKEIEDTEKELDGHDIAFLKNFKTIKERVQSKLQDPERFSGRFTVVSNHIAEVKSLSSRVQQIIMQDINPDHMEKTGDQTGGSDLTAGKSSVQMDSVNKQTMNTKQLKIKIHVVVSGETLKSHQTFMARLDMSLKECNLEDCRVVMIFCSIFQLEADIKKAVRNIPDDKPIILVLMHHSYSPDHVDDIPITAPRSNVVKVVQCVFHETVGLLECELNQQAVRAVGSELKMYC
;
A
#
# COMPACT_ATOMS: atom_id res chain seq x y z
N MET A 1 -19.82 28.24 -25.01
CA MET A 1 -19.32 27.64 -26.27
C MET A 1 -17.83 27.78 -26.17
N ASP A 2 -17.19 26.79 -25.56
CA ASP A 2 -15.77 26.82 -25.24
C ASP A 2 -14.99 25.92 -26.20
N PRO A 3 -13.80 26.35 -26.65
CA PRO A 3 -13.02 25.70 -27.67
C PRO A 3 -12.22 24.56 -27.05
N ASN A 4 -12.57 23.34 -27.41
CA ASN A 4 -11.74 22.17 -27.16
C ASN A 4 -11.65 21.37 -28.47
N ILE A 5 -10.54 20.65 -28.63
CA ILE A 5 -10.09 19.86 -29.80
C ILE A 5 -9.03 20.59 -30.66
N SER A 6 -7.80 20.60 -30.16
CA SER A 6 -6.59 20.69 -30.98
C SER A 6 -5.44 20.01 -30.21
N SER A 7 -5.36 18.67 -30.25
CA SER A 7 -4.13 17.89 -29.96
C SER A 7 -4.34 16.38 -29.94
N GLN A 8 -5.17 15.81 -30.82
CA GLN A 8 -5.24 14.36 -30.99
C GLN A 8 -5.22 14.01 -32.48
N ASN A 9 -4.01 13.94 -33.06
CA ASN A 9 -3.63 13.05 -34.17
C ASN A 9 -2.20 13.35 -34.63
N LYS A 10 -1.20 13.11 -33.78
CA LYS A 10 0.22 13.12 -34.17
C LYS A 10 0.95 11.79 -33.88
N GLU A 11 0.22 10.72 -33.56
CA GLU A 11 0.82 9.42 -33.17
C GLU A 11 0.28 8.20 -33.92
N THR A 12 -0.38 8.37 -35.06
CA THR A 12 -1.03 7.22 -35.74
C THR A 12 -0.72 7.09 -37.22
N ILE A 13 0.53 7.35 -37.61
CA ILE A 13 1.00 7.00 -38.96
C ILE A 13 2.43 6.47 -38.83
N CYS A 14 2.59 5.16 -38.59
CA CYS A 14 3.68 4.28 -39.07
C CYS A 14 3.92 2.99 -38.25
N SER A 15 2.90 2.41 -37.62
CA SER A 15 3.00 1.08 -36.98
C SER A 15 2.60 -0.09 -37.90
N GLU A 16 2.76 0.05 -39.22
CA GLU A 16 2.66 -1.07 -40.15
C GLU A 16 4.05 -1.51 -40.60
N ILE A 17 4.40 -2.72 -40.16
CA ILE A 17 5.52 -3.60 -40.56
C ILE A 17 6.14 -3.18 -41.92
N PHE A 18 7.43 -2.84 -41.86
CA PHE A 18 8.33 -2.40 -42.94
C PHE A 18 7.94 -2.87 -44.36
N LYS A 19 7.22 -2.01 -45.08
CA LYS A 19 7.29 -1.95 -46.55
C LYS A 19 8.30 -0.87 -46.90
N ASP A 20 9.43 -1.29 -47.47
CA ASP A 20 10.49 -0.47 -48.08
C ASP A 20 11.26 0.48 -47.12
N PRO A 21 12.12 -0.10 -46.24
CA PRO A 21 13.03 0.68 -45.40
C PRO A 21 14.17 1.31 -46.20
N VAL A 22 14.37 2.62 -46.00
CA VAL A 22 15.49 3.42 -46.53
C VAL A 22 16.42 3.80 -45.38
N LYS A 23 17.72 3.56 -45.54
CA LYS A 23 18.74 3.93 -44.55
C LYS A 23 19.26 5.34 -44.79
N LEU A 24 19.27 6.18 -43.77
CA LEU A 24 19.83 7.55 -43.79
C LEU A 24 21.33 7.54 -43.49
N LYS A 25 22.06 8.63 -43.79
CA LYS A 25 23.50 8.75 -43.49
C LYS A 25 23.82 8.70 -41.99
N CYS A 26 22.91 9.20 -41.16
CA CYS A 26 22.97 9.05 -39.69
C CYS A 26 22.73 7.60 -39.22
N SER A 27 22.55 6.65 -40.15
CA SER A 27 22.30 5.22 -39.91
C SER A 27 20.96 4.85 -39.29
N HIS A 28 20.06 5.81 -39.08
CA HIS A 28 18.65 5.56 -38.75
C HIS A 28 17.85 5.14 -39.99
N MET A 29 16.74 4.43 -39.78
CA MET A 29 15.92 3.82 -40.82
C MET A 29 14.61 4.58 -40.98
N SER A 30 14.24 4.94 -42.21
CA SER A 30 12.98 5.64 -42.53
C SER A 30 12.20 4.88 -43.61
N ARG A 31 10.91 5.18 -43.78
CA ARG A 31 10.06 4.57 -44.81
C ARG A 31 10.07 5.42 -46.07
N GLU A 32 10.17 4.81 -47.25
CA GLU A 32 10.17 5.54 -48.53
C GLU A 32 8.94 6.46 -48.70
N SER A 33 7.77 6.00 -48.25
CA SER A 33 6.54 6.81 -48.27
C SER A 33 6.60 8.06 -47.38
N CYS A 34 7.42 8.05 -46.33
CA CYS A 34 7.68 9.23 -45.50
C CYS A 34 8.65 10.22 -46.15
N LEU A 35 9.41 9.79 -47.16
CA LEU A 35 10.32 10.66 -47.94
C LEU A 35 9.57 11.46 -49.02
N MET A 36 8.41 10.98 -49.48
CA MET A 36 7.67 11.56 -50.61
C MET A 36 6.59 12.59 -50.22
N GLN A 37 6.37 12.84 -48.92
CA GLN A 37 5.25 13.69 -48.47
C GLN A 37 5.53 15.20 -48.51
N HIS A 38 6.77 15.61 -48.79
CA HIS A 38 7.13 17.01 -49.00
C HIS A 38 7.96 17.12 -50.28
N GLY A 39 7.33 17.59 -51.35
CA GLY A 39 7.89 17.65 -52.70
C GLY A 39 9.09 18.58 -52.92
N GLU A 40 9.96 18.78 -51.93
CA GLU A 40 11.25 19.46 -52.07
C GLU A 40 12.32 18.78 -51.19
N GLN A 41 13.55 18.71 -51.72
CA GLN A 41 14.70 17.89 -51.29
C GLN A 41 15.25 18.19 -49.87
N LYS A 42 14.50 17.96 -48.80
CA LYS A 42 15.01 17.99 -47.42
C LYS A 42 14.53 16.80 -46.61
N LEU A 43 15.47 15.96 -46.16
CA LEU A 43 15.22 14.83 -45.28
C LEU A 43 15.72 15.16 -43.88
N GLU A 44 14.80 15.18 -42.91
CA GLU A 44 15.12 15.37 -41.50
C GLU A 44 14.99 14.04 -40.76
N CYS A 45 16.07 13.60 -40.10
CA CYS A 45 16.06 12.42 -39.25
C CYS A 45 15.20 12.68 -38.01
N GLN A 46 14.08 11.99 -37.82
CA GLN A 46 13.24 12.22 -36.63
C GLN A 46 13.88 11.74 -35.32
N GLU A 47 14.80 10.78 -35.39
CA GLU A 47 15.50 10.26 -34.20
C GLU A 47 16.62 11.19 -33.71
N CYS A 48 17.19 11.99 -34.61
CA CYS A 48 18.42 12.73 -34.36
C CYS A 48 18.40 14.20 -34.76
N LEU A 49 17.32 14.66 -35.41
CA LEU A 49 17.05 16.04 -35.85
C LEU A 49 18.18 16.67 -36.69
N SER A 50 19.02 15.84 -37.33
CA SER A 50 20.09 16.31 -38.21
C SER A 50 19.54 16.61 -39.61
N TYR A 51 19.79 17.82 -40.11
CA TYR A 51 19.42 18.29 -41.46
C TYR A 51 20.41 17.82 -42.52
N GLU A 52 19.92 17.29 -43.65
CA GLU A 52 20.76 17.09 -44.85
C GLU A 52 20.06 17.53 -46.15
N GLU A 53 20.79 18.23 -47.01
CA GLU A 53 20.40 18.56 -48.40
C GLU A 53 20.96 17.50 -49.37
N GLY A 54 20.10 16.91 -50.20
CA GLY A 54 20.48 16.26 -51.46
C GLY A 54 20.57 14.73 -51.51
N SER A 55 19.81 14.18 -52.47
CA SER A 55 19.90 12.86 -53.14
C SER A 55 19.62 11.59 -52.31
N VAL A 56 18.38 11.10 -52.42
CA VAL A 56 17.96 9.76 -51.95
C VAL A 56 18.70 8.69 -52.77
N ALA A 57 19.45 7.81 -52.12
CA ALA A 57 20.01 6.62 -52.75
C ALA A 57 18.87 5.62 -53.01
N GLN A 58 18.60 5.35 -54.28
CA GLN A 58 17.53 4.49 -54.77
C GLN A 58 17.91 3.01 -54.56
N VAL A 59 17.10 2.25 -53.82
CA VAL A 59 17.19 0.78 -53.78
C VAL A 59 15.77 0.19 -53.79
N LEU A 60 15.44 -0.47 -54.90
CA LEU A 60 14.26 -1.32 -55.06
C LEU A 60 14.48 -2.66 -54.34
N LEU A 61 13.50 -3.09 -53.55
CA LEU A 61 13.38 -4.44 -53.01
C LEU A 61 12.53 -5.30 -53.95
N ASP A 62 12.89 -6.58 -54.08
CA ASP A 62 11.90 -7.60 -54.45
C ASP A 62 11.91 -8.71 -53.40
N GLN A 63 10.70 -9.07 -52.95
CA GLN A 63 10.45 -9.81 -51.72
C GLN A 63 10.45 -11.33 -51.92
N ALA A 64 10.73 -11.99 -50.79
CA ALA A 64 10.27 -13.32 -50.40
C ALA A 64 11.08 -14.52 -50.87
N SER A 65 11.88 -15.07 -49.94
CA SER A 65 11.78 -16.49 -49.55
C SER A 65 12.54 -16.79 -48.24
N LYS A 66 11.75 -17.02 -47.18
CA LYS A 66 11.89 -18.05 -46.13
C LYS A 66 13.26 -18.31 -45.50
N GLY A 67 13.29 -18.11 -44.18
CA GLY A 67 13.90 -19.07 -43.24
C GLY A 67 15.29 -18.71 -42.71
N GLU A 68 15.32 -18.38 -41.43
CA GLU A 68 16.40 -18.69 -40.47
C GLU A 68 17.84 -18.51 -40.96
N ASN A 69 18.44 -17.36 -40.67
CA ASN A 69 19.66 -17.24 -39.85
C ASN A 69 20.11 -15.77 -39.82
N ASN A 70 20.62 -15.35 -38.66
CA ASN A 70 21.24 -14.05 -38.45
C ASN A 70 22.46 -13.89 -39.34
N ASP A 71 22.28 -13.22 -40.47
CA ASP A 71 23.34 -12.44 -41.11
C ASP A 71 22.68 -11.17 -41.64
N ILE A 72 22.90 -10.06 -40.94
CA ILE A 72 22.69 -8.74 -41.49
C ILE A 72 23.76 -8.60 -42.58
N SER A 73 23.40 -9.01 -43.80
CA SER A 73 24.16 -8.74 -45.01
C SER A 73 24.19 -7.22 -45.18
N MET A 74 25.22 -6.61 -44.60
CA MET A 74 25.61 -5.23 -44.85
C MET A 74 25.56 -4.99 -46.36
N ALA A 75 24.96 -3.87 -46.75
CA ALA A 75 24.88 -3.38 -48.12
C ALA A 75 26.16 -3.75 -48.88
N GLN A 76 26.05 -4.68 -49.82
CA GLN A 76 27.14 -4.91 -50.76
C GLN A 76 27.18 -3.65 -51.62
N SER A 77 28.08 -2.73 -51.28
CA SER A 77 28.59 -1.76 -52.24
C SER A 77 28.88 -2.52 -53.52
N GLU A 78 28.44 -2.01 -54.66
CA GLU A 78 28.67 -2.66 -55.95
C GLU A 78 30.11 -3.19 -55.99
N PRO A 79 30.31 -4.51 -56.19
CA PRO A 79 31.65 -5.07 -56.15
C PRO A 79 32.49 -4.56 -57.32
N PHE A 80 31.92 -3.73 -58.20
CA PHE A 80 32.47 -3.20 -59.43
C PHE A 80 32.74 -1.69 -59.34
N CYS A 81 33.76 -1.25 -60.04
CA CYS A 81 34.11 0.15 -60.20
C CYS A 81 33.14 0.84 -61.14
N SER A 82 32.46 1.89 -60.69
CA SER A 82 31.48 2.63 -61.50
C SER A 82 32.06 3.25 -62.77
N THR A 83 33.39 3.45 -62.83
CA THR A 83 34.09 4.04 -63.99
C THR A 83 34.50 2.99 -65.03
N HIS A 84 34.84 1.77 -64.59
CA HIS A 84 35.46 0.74 -65.46
C HIS A 84 34.65 -0.56 -65.53
N GLY A 85 33.61 -0.73 -64.72
CA GLY A 85 32.79 -1.94 -64.64
C GLY A 85 33.52 -3.17 -64.07
N GLU A 86 34.78 -3.02 -63.64
CA GLU A 86 35.61 -4.12 -63.13
C GLU A 86 35.54 -4.26 -61.61
N THR A 87 35.74 -5.49 -61.12
CA THR A 87 35.73 -5.77 -59.68
C THR A 87 36.79 -4.96 -58.93
N HIS A 88 36.41 -4.40 -57.79
CA HIS A 88 37.33 -3.80 -56.83
C HIS A 88 38.21 -4.89 -56.19
N LEU A 89 39.38 -5.15 -56.77
CA LEU A 89 40.34 -6.15 -56.27
C LEU A 89 41.46 -5.54 -55.41
N LEU A 90 41.60 -4.21 -55.42
CA LEU A 90 42.64 -3.48 -54.70
C LEU A 90 42.04 -2.44 -53.75
N PHE A 91 42.81 -2.07 -52.73
CA PHE A 91 42.50 -1.00 -51.78
C PHE A 91 43.65 0.00 -51.75
N CYS A 92 43.36 1.27 -51.97
CA CYS A 92 44.31 2.36 -51.80
C CYS A 92 44.34 2.78 -50.33
N LYS A 93 45.49 2.63 -49.67
CA LYS A 93 45.64 2.95 -48.24
C LYS A 93 45.63 4.45 -47.98
N ASP A 94 46.18 5.25 -48.90
CA ASP A 94 46.24 6.70 -48.74
C ASP A 94 44.86 7.37 -48.84
N ASP A 95 44.00 6.86 -49.72
CA ASP A 95 42.66 7.40 -49.97
C ASP A 95 41.54 6.62 -49.24
N GLU A 96 41.90 5.54 -48.55
CA GLU A 96 41.01 4.60 -47.85
C GLU A 96 39.83 4.10 -48.70
N LYS A 97 40.10 3.78 -49.98
CA LYS A 97 39.07 3.41 -50.96
C LYS A 97 39.40 2.14 -51.72
N LEU A 98 38.34 1.41 -52.08
CA LEU A 98 38.39 0.29 -53.01
C LEU A 98 38.61 0.80 -54.44
N ILE A 99 39.52 0.17 -55.18
CA ILE A 99 39.85 0.50 -56.57
C ILE A 99 39.93 -0.79 -57.42
N CYS A 100 39.58 -0.70 -58.71
CA CYS A 100 39.80 -1.79 -59.66
C CYS A 100 41.24 -1.74 -60.21
N THR A 101 41.62 -2.76 -60.96
CA THR A 101 42.92 -2.89 -61.61
C THR A 101 43.22 -1.75 -62.56
N GLU A 102 42.25 -1.31 -63.38
CA GLU A 102 42.42 -0.18 -64.30
C GLU A 102 42.56 1.17 -63.58
N CYS A 103 41.99 1.32 -62.38
CA CYS A 103 42.21 2.52 -61.56
C CYS A 103 43.64 2.59 -61.02
N SER A 104 44.37 1.48 -60.93
CA SER A 104 45.71 1.42 -60.33
C SER A 104 46.69 2.41 -60.96
N ASP A 105 46.56 2.69 -62.26
CA ASP A 105 47.40 3.68 -62.95
C ASP A 105 47.26 5.10 -62.41
N LYS A 106 46.07 5.48 -61.92
CA LYS A 106 45.83 6.78 -61.26
C LYS A 106 46.34 6.81 -59.82
N HIS A 107 46.51 5.64 -59.22
CA HIS A 107 47.02 5.44 -57.86
C HIS A 107 48.49 4.91 -57.88
N ARG A 108 49.21 5.08 -59.00
CA ARG A 108 50.54 4.47 -59.24
C ARG A 108 51.62 4.84 -58.20
N TYR A 109 51.46 5.99 -57.55
CA TYR A 109 52.38 6.49 -56.52
C TYR A 109 51.85 6.35 -55.10
N GLN A 110 50.69 5.71 -54.91
CA GLN A 110 50.05 5.45 -53.62
C GLN A 110 50.22 3.99 -53.21
N GLN A 111 50.09 3.73 -51.91
CA GLN A 111 50.21 2.39 -51.37
C GLN A 111 48.91 1.61 -51.59
N THR A 112 48.93 0.68 -52.53
CA THR A 112 47.81 -0.24 -52.80
C THR A 112 48.11 -1.63 -52.26
N CYS A 113 47.09 -2.34 -51.75
CA CYS A 113 47.18 -3.77 -51.44
C CYS A 113 45.91 -4.50 -51.86
N SER A 114 45.89 -5.83 -51.74
CA SER A 114 44.67 -6.59 -52.03
C SER A 114 43.57 -6.26 -51.01
N VAL A 115 42.31 -6.42 -51.41
CA VAL A 115 41.17 -6.22 -50.51
C VAL A 115 41.24 -7.12 -49.28
N GLY A 116 41.68 -8.37 -49.42
CA GLY A 116 41.83 -9.30 -48.30
C GLY A 116 42.85 -8.81 -47.26
N GLU A 117 44.03 -8.39 -47.72
CA GLU A 117 45.08 -7.83 -46.86
C GLU A 117 44.64 -6.51 -46.20
N ALA A 118 43.98 -5.62 -46.96
CA ALA A 118 43.45 -4.37 -46.43
C ALA A 118 42.40 -4.61 -45.36
N ALA A 119 41.43 -5.49 -45.63
CA ALA A 119 40.36 -5.83 -44.69
C ALA A 119 40.92 -6.42 -43.39
N GLN A 120 41.91 -7.30 -43.48
CA GLN A 120 42.57 -7.84 -42.30
C GLN A 120 43.30 -6.74 -41.52
N GLN A 121 44.11 -5.90 -42.19
CA GLN A 121 44.87 -4.84 -41.53
C GLN A 121 43.96 -3.80 -40.87
N MET A 122 42.89 -3.37 -41.54
CA MET A 122 41.94 -2.39 -41.00
C MET A 122 41.11 -2.98 -39.85
N LYS A 123 40.69 -4.25 -39.94
CA LYS A 123 40.03 -4.94 -38.83
C LYS A 123 40.95 -5.03 -37.61
N GLU A 124 42.21 -5.44 -37.79
CA GLU A 124 43.19 -5.50 -36.70
C GLU A 124 43.47 -4.11 -36.09
N HIS A 125 43.57 -3.08 -36.92
CA HIS A 125 43.76 -1.70 -36.46
C HIS A 125 42.56 -1.22 -35.63
N LEU A 126 41.33 -1.39 -36.13
CA LEU A 126 40.11 -1.04 -35.41
C LEU A 126 39.93 -1.86 -34.13
N GLU A 127 40.25 -3.16 -34.16
CA GLU A 127 40.21 -4.00 -32.96
C GLU A 127 41.15 -3.51 -31.86
N LYS A 128 42.37 -3.06 -32.22
CA LYS A 128 43.33 -2.48 -31.27
C LYS A 128 42.81 -1.19 -30.64
N THR A 129 41.98 -0.43 -31.35
CA THR A 129 41.39 0.82 -30.83
C THR A 129 40.09 0.57 -30.05
N VAL A 130 39.22 -0.33 -30.52
CA VAL A 130 37.91 -0.60 -29.91
C VAL A 130 38.03 -1.38 -28.60
N LYS A 131 38.96 -2.35 -28.50
CA LYS A 131 39.17 -3.14 -27.28
C LYS A 131 39.43 -2.28 -26.02
N PRO A 132 40.41 -1.33 -26.02
CA PRO A 132 40.66 -0.49 -24.84
C PRO A 132 39.53 0.50 -24.56
N ILE A 133 38.83 0.99 -25.58
CA ILE A 133 37.64 1.84 -25.39
C ILE A 133 36.55 1.06 -24.65
N LYS A 134 36.27 -0.17 -25.09
CA LYS A 134 35.28 -1.05 -24.45
C LYS A 134 35.63 -1.35 -22.99
N THR A 135 36.88 -1.71 -22.70
CA THR A 135 37.30 -1.99 -21.32
C THR A 135 37.24 -0.74 -20.45
N SER A 136 37.71 0.41 -20.95
CA SER A 136 37.66 1.68 -20.21
C SER A 136 36.23 2.12 -19.91
N MET A 137 35.30 1.97 -20.85
CA MET A 137 33.88 2.25 -20.62
C MET A 137 33.29 1.33 -19.54
N GLN A 138 33.61 0.04 -19.58
CA GLN A 138 33.12 -0.92 -18.59
C GLN A 138 33.69 -0.64 -17.19
N GLU A 139 34.96 -0.29 -17.08
CA GLU A 139 35.60 0.08 -15.81
C GLU A 139 34.99 1.35 -15.21
N LYS A 140 34.78 2.40 -16.02
CA LYS A 140 34.12 3.64 -15.56
C LYS A 140 32.70 3.37 -15.07
N ALA A 141 31.90 2.64 -15.85
CA ALA A 141 30.56 2.26 -15.45
C ALA A 141 30.59 1.49 -14.12
N ASN A 142 31.45 0.47 -14.00
CA ASN A 142 31.58 -0.32 -12.77
C ASN A 142 31.98 0.53 -11.55
N GLN A 143 32.85 1.52 -11.73
CA GLN A 143 33.27 2.42 -10.67
C GLN A 143 32.12 3.33 -10.23
N GLU A 144 31.39 3.92 -11.18
CA GLU A 144 30.22 4.74 -10.91
C GLU A 144 29.13 3.94 -10.16
N TYR A 145 28.86 2.70 -10.60
CA TYR A 145 27.93 1.82 -9.90
C TYR A 145 28.35 1.55 -8.45
N LYS A 146 29.65 1.30 -8.20
CA LYS A 146 30.16 1.08 -6.83
C LYS A 146 30.00 2.32 -5.96
N GLU A 147 30.31 3.50 -6.48
CA GLU A 147 30.20 4.75 -5.74
C GLU A 147 28.75 5.10 -5.42
N ILE A 148 27.84 4.91 -6.38
CA ILE A 148 26.40 5.10 -6.17
C ILE A 148 25.89 4.12 -5.10
N ALA A 149 26.25 2.83 -5.19
CA ALA A 149 25.82 1.82 -4.24
C ALA A 149 26.30 2.13 -2.81
N GLU A 150 27.56 2.56 -2.63
CA GLU A 150 28.08 2.90 -1.30
C GLU A 150 27.41 4.16 -0.74
N ARG A 151 27.15 5.19 -1.57
CA ARG A 151 26.40 6.37 -1.13
C ARG A 151 24.98 6.01 -0.69
N MET A 152 24.27 5.20 -1.46
CA MET A 152 22.91 4.75 -1.11
C MET A 152 22.89 3.97 0.19
N LYS A 153 23.91 3.13 0.42
CA LYS A 153 24.06 2.37 1.67
C LYS A 153 24.30 3.27 2.87
N ILE A 154 25.22 4.24 2.78
CA ILE A 154 25.47 5.21 3.85
C ILE A 154 24.19 6.00 4.16
N GLN A 155 23.53 6.52 3.12
CA GLN A 155 22.30 7.28 3.27
C GLN A 155 21.19 6.46 3.93
N ALA A 156 21.04 5.18 3.58
CA ALA A 156 20.08 4.29 4.23
C ALA A 156 20.39 4.09 5.72
N GLN A 157 21.66 3.93 6.08
CA GLN A 157 22.09 3.78 7.47
C GLN A 157 21.86 5.06 8.30
N ASP A 158 22.20 6.22 7.74
CA ASP A 158 21.97 7.51 8.40
C ASP A 158 20.48 7.77 8.61
N THR A 159 19.66 7.48 7.59
CA THR A 159 18.19 7.61 7.69
C THR A 159 17.61 6.67 8.74
N GLU A 160 18.06 5.41 8.77
CA GLU A 160 17.65 4.43 9.79
C GLU A 160 17.98 4.93 11.20
N GLN A 161 19.17 5.51 11.38
CA GLN A 161 19.61 6.04 12.66
C GLN A 161 18.76 7.25 13.10
N GLU A 162 18.47 8.17 12.18
CA GLU A 162 17.63 9.34 12.47
C GLU A 162 16.21 8.94 12.87
N ILE A 163 15.61 7.98 12.16
CA ILE A 163 14.30 7.42 12.51
C ILE A 163 14.33 6.81 13.92
N LYS A 164 15.35 6.01 14.25
CA LYS A 164 15.50 5.42 15.59
C LYS A 164 15.59 6.49 16.69
N GLU A 165 16.27 7.60 16.42
CA GLU A 165 16.40 8.70 17.36
C GLU A 165 15.07 9.43 17.60
N GLU A 166 14.26 9.66 16.56
CA GLU A 166 12.92 10.23 16.71
C GLU A 166 12.00 9.31 17.52
N PHE A 167 12.03 7.99 17.25
CA PHE A 167 11.27 7.03 18.06
C PHE A 167 11.70 7.02 19.52
N LYS A 168 13.00 7.17 19.80
CA LYS A 168 13.50 7.28 21.17
C LYS A 168 13.00 8.54 21.87
N LYS A 169 12.90 9.67 21.16
CA LYS A 169 12.29 10.91 21.71
C LYS A 169 10.82 10.70 22.07
N ILE A 170 10.06 10.01 21.21
CA ILE A 170 8.65 9.68 21.48
C ILE A 170 8.53 8.78 22.73
N GLN A 171 9.36 7.73 22.84
CA GLN A 171 9.37 6.85 24.01
C GLN A 171 9.65 7.61 25.32
N ASN A 172 10.64 8.50 25.32
CA ASN A 172 10.96 9.32 26.49
C ASN A 172 9.78 10.23 26.88
N PHE A 173 9.16 10.88 25.89
CA PHE A 173 7.99 11.73 26.13
C PHE A 173 6.81 10.95 26.74
N LEU A 174 6.56 9.74 26.25
CA LEU A 174 5.51 8.86 26.77
C LEU A 174 5.76 8.47 28.23
N GLU A 175 6.99 8.09 28.59
CA GLU A 175 7.32 7.77 29.99
C GLU A 175 7.20 8.99 30.91
N GLU A 176 7.62 10.19 30.46
CA GLU A 176 7.42 11.43 31.21
C GLU A 176 5.93 11.77 31.40
N ALA A 177 5.12 11.62 30.35
CA ALA A 177 3.68 11.83 30.41
C ALA A 177 3.00 10.86 31.39
N LYS A 178 3.37 9.58 31.35
CA LYS A 178 2.90 8.54 32.28
C LYS A 178 3.24 8.89 33.74
N LEU A 179 4.50 9.27 34.01
CA LEU A 179 4.92 9.66 35.36
C LEU A 179 4.14 10.88 35.89
N ARG A 180 3.91 11.89 35.04
CA ARG A 180 3.09 13.05 35.39
C ARG A 180 1.65 12.67 35.72
N ALA A 181 1.00 11.87 34.86
CA ALA A 181 -0.37 11.42 35.07
C ALA A 181 -0.53 10.63 36.38
N LEU A 182 0.39 9.71 36.67
CA LEU A 182 0.40 8.95 37.91
C LEU A 182 0.57 9.84 39.14
N LYS A 183 1.44 10.85 39.08
CA LYS A 183 1.68 11.78 40.17
C LYS A 183 0.43 12.61 40.48
N GLU A 184 -0.27 13.11 39.45
CA GLU A 184 -1.49 13.90 39.65
C GLU A 184 -2.65 13.05 40.14
N ALA A 185 -2.86 11.86 39.58
CA ALA A 185 -3.89 10.94 40.06
C ALA A 185 -3.67 10.56 41.54
N LYS A 186 -2.42 10.26 41.93
CA LYS A 186 -2.08 9.97 43.33
C LYS A 186 -2.37 11.17 44.24
N LYS A 187 -2.07 12.39 43.78
CA LYS A 187 -2.32 13.63 44.53
C LYS A 187 -3.83 13.86 44.72
N ASP A 188 -4.64 13.75 43.67
CA ASP A 188 -6.10 13.90 43.75
C ASP A 188 -6.73 12.89 44.72
N ILE A 189 -6.34 11.61 44.62
CA ILE A 189 -6.79 10.57 45.56
C ILE A 189 -6.42 10.93 47.00
N THR A 190 -5.18 11.40 47.23
CA THR A 190 -4.71 11.77 48.57
C THR A 190 -5.48 12.96 49.14
N GLU A 191 -5.76 13.99 48.36
CA GLU A 191 -6.51 15.15 48.82
C GLU A 191 -7.98 14.82 49.13
N LYS A 192 -8.65 14.03 48.28
CA LYS A 192 -10.01 13.55 48.57
C LYS A 192 -10.05 12.65 49.81
N MET A 193 -9.01 11.84 50.03
CA MET A 193 -8.89 11.03 51.26
C MET A 193 -8.81 11.92 52.50
N LYS A 194 -8.00 12.99 52.46
CA LYS A 194 -7.90 13.95 53.57
C LYS A 194 -9.23 14.64 53.85
N GLU A 195 -9.96 15.04 52.82
CA GLU A 195 -11.27 15.66 52.97
C GLU A 195 -12.30 14.70 53.60
N ASN A 196 -12.33 13.45 53.16
CA ASN A 196 -13.18 12.42 53.76
C ASN A 196 -12.84 12.18 55.23
N ILE A 197 -11.56 12.07 55.59
CA ILE A 197 -11.11 11.91 56.98
C ILE A 197 -11.52 13.11 57.83
N LYS A 198 -11.45 14.33 57.27
CA LYS A 198 -11.88 15.56 57.95
C LYS A 198 -13.38 15.56 58.22
N ASN A 199 -14.18 15.13 57.25
CA ASN A 199 -15.64 15.03 57.40
C ASN A 199 -16.01 13.97 58.45
N ILE A 200 -15.40 12.78 58.39
CA ILE A 200 -15.56 11.73 59.41
C ILE A 200 -15.22 12.26 60.81
N SER A 201 -14.08 12.93 60.96
CA SER A 201 -13.65 13.48 62.25
C SER A 201 -14.64 14.52 62.80
N LYS A 202 -15.25 15.32 61.92
CA LYS A 202 -16.28 16.29 62.28
C LYS A 202 -17.55 15.59 62.77
N ASP A 203 -17.99 14.54 62.09
CA ASP A 203 -19.18 13.76 62.45
C ASP A 203 -18.97 13.03 63.79
N ILE A 204 -17.78 12.43 64.00
CA ILE A 204 -17.39 11.84 65.29
C ILE A 204 -17.46 12.90 66.38
N SER A 205 -16.87 14.07 66.18
CA SER A 205 -16.88 15.15 67.19
C SER A 205 -18.31 15.61 67.53
N MET A 206 -19.19 15.70 66.53
CA MET A 206 -20.59 16.04 66.72
C MET A 206 -21.34 14.97 67.51
N MET A 207 -21.14 13.68 67.17
CA MET A 207 -21.75 12.56 67.91
C MET A 207 -21.22 12.46 69.34
N SER A 208 -19.91 12.63 69.56
CA SER A 208 -19.32 12.63 70.89
C SER A 208 -19.90 13.72 71.79
N LYS A 209 -20.09 14.93 71.25
CA LYS A 209 -20.74 16.02 72.00
C LYS A 209 -22.19 15.67 72.36
N GLU A 210 -22.92 15.08 71.42
CA GLU A 210 -24.31 14.67 71.64
C GLU A 210 -24.43 13.61 72.75
N ILE A 211 -23.49 12.66 72.78
CA ILE A 211 -23.38 11.66 73.85
C ILE A 211 -23.11 12.35 75.19
N GLU A 212 -22.12 13.23 75.25
CA GLU A 212 -21.76 13.96 76.48
C GLU A 212 -22.93 14.81 77.02
N ASP A 213 -23.65 15.51 76.13
CA ASP A 213 -24.83 16.30 76.50
C ASP A 213 -25.96 15.40 77.02
N THR A 214 -26.10 14.18 76.47
CA THR A 214 -27.09 13.19 76.94
C THR A 214 -26.69 12.57 78.29
N GLU A 215 -25.41 12.23 78.48
CA GLU A 215 -24.87 11.73 79.76
C GLU A 215 -25.07 12.74 80.89
N LYS A 216 -24.83 14.04 80.63
CA LYS A 216 -25.10 15.11 81.62
C LYS A 216 -26.57 15.21 82.01
N GLU A 217 -27.50 14.97 81.08
CA GLU A 217 -28.93 14.96 81.37
C GLU A 217 -29.35 13.72 82.17
N LEU A 218 -28.68 12.58 81.94
CA LEU A 218 -28.87 11.35 82.71
C LEU A 218 -28.37 11.48 84.15
N ASP A 219 -27.26 12.19 84.37
CA ASP A 219 -26.69 12.48 85.70
C ASP A 219 -27.42 13.63 86.44
N GLY A 220 -28.44 14.23 85.82
CA GLY A 220 -29.22 15.34 86.38
C GLY A 220 -30.20 14.93 87.49
N HIS A 221 -30.77 15.91 88.18
CA HIS A 221 -31.78 15.66 89.23
C HIS A 221 -33.06 15.01 88.64
N ASP A 222 -33.55 13.93 89.26
CA ASP A 222 -34.65 13.08 88.78
C ASP A 222 -35.87 13.84 88.23
N ILE A 223 -36.38 14.82 88.97
CA ILE A 223 -37.55 15.64 88.55
C ILE A 223 -37.28 16.38 87.23
N ALA A 224 -36.07 16.92 87.01
CA ALA A 224 -35.71 17.64 85.80
C ALA A 224 -35.53 16.67 84.61
N PHE A 225 -34.86 15.54 84.84
CA PHE A 225 -34.73 14.46 83.86
C PHE A 225 -36.11 13.95 83.40
N LEU A 226 -37.01 13.63 84.33
CA LEU A 226 -38.35 13.13 84.01
C LEU A 226 -39.22 14.12 83.24
N LYS A 227 -39.08 15.43 83.51
CA LYS A 227 -39.76 16.48 82.72
C LYS A 227 -39.28 16.53 81.28
N ASN A 228 -38.00 16.24 81.03
CA ASN A 228 -37.38 16.34 79.71
C ASN A 228 -37.25 15.00 78.99
N PHE A 229 -37.53 13.87 79.65
CA PHE A 229 -37.30 12.52 79.17
C PHE A 229 -37.81 12.26 77.74
N LYS A 230 -39.02 12.76 77.42
CA LYS A 230 -39.60 12.61 76.08
C LYS A 230 -38.71 13.26 75.00
N THR A 231 -38.25 14.47 75.25
CA THR A 231 -37.37 15.23 74.35
C THR A 231 -36.03 14.53 74.16
N ILE A 232 -35.43 14.03 75.25
CA ILE A 232 -34.15 13.29 75.23
C ILE A 232 -34.30 12.02 74.40
N LYS A 233 -35.36 11.25 74.63
CA LYS A 233 -35.65 10.02 73.91
C LYS A 233 -35.80 10.25 72.41
N GLU A 234 -36.57 11.26 71.99
CA GLU A 234 -36.77 11.60 70.58
C GLU A 234 -35.45 12.05 69.92
N ARG A 235 -34.65 12.84 70.63
CA ARG A 235 -33.33 13.30 70.18
C ARG A 235 -32.38 12.13 69.92
N VAL A 236 -32.22 11.22 70.87
CA VAL A 236 -31.36 10.02 70.72
C VAL A 236 -31.88 9.09 69.62
N GLN A 237 -33.19 8.87 69.54
CA GLN A 237 -33.78 8.00 68.51
C GLN A 237 -33.60 8.55 67.08
N SER A 238 -33.61 9.86 66.91
CA SER A 238 -33.34 10.49 65.60
C SER A 238 -31.92 10.25 65.07
N LYS A 239 -30.96 9.98 65.97
CA LYS A 239 -29.54 9.80 65.64
C LYS A 239 -29.10 8.34 65.48
N LEU A 240 -29.99 7.39 65.78
CA LEU A 240 -29.76 5.95 65.59
C LEU A 240 -29.88 5.50 64.12
N GLN A 241 -30.23 6.40 63.20
CA GLN A 241 -30.12 6.12 61.77
C GLN A 241 -28.64 6.04 61.41
N ASP A 242 -28.21 4.84 60.98
CA ASP A 242 -26.85 4.52 60.57
C ASP A 242 -26.36 5.62 59.60
N PRO A 243 -25.32 6.42 59.94
CA PRO A 243 -24.77 7.37 58.99
C PRO A 243 -24.33 6.56 57.78
N GLU A 244 -24.97 6.80 56.62
CA GLU A 244 -24.84 5.98 55.42
C GLU A 244 -23.42 5.44 55.30
N ARG A 245 -23.29 4.11 55.50
CA ARG A 245 -22.05 3.35 55.41
C ARG A 245 -21.15 4.00 54.37
N PHE A 246 -20.07 4.63 54.84
CA PHE A 246 -19.04 5.25 54.03
C PHE A 246 -18.69 4.33 52.88
N SER A 247 -19.29 4.58 51.71
CA SER A 247 -18.95 3.86 50.49
C SER A 247 -17.61 4.43 50.06
N GLY A 248 -16.55 3.94 50.69
CA GLY A 248 -15.16 4.19 50.30
C GLY A 248 -14.81 3.64 48.91
N ARG A 249 -15.80 3.41 48.05
CA ARG A 249 -15.59 3.09 46.64
C ARG A 249 -15.16 4.37 45.92
N PHE A 250 -13.86 4.46 45.70
CA PHE A 250 -13.24 5.47 44.85
C PHE A 250 -13.72 5.28 43.40
N THR A 251 -14.80 5.95 43.00
CA THR A 251 -15.21 6.07 41.59
C THR A 251 -14.12 6.72 40.73
N VAL A 252 -13.26 7.53 41.37
CA VAL A 252 -12.18 8.30 40.75
C VAL A 252 -11.08 7.42 40.13
N VAL A 253 -10.72 6.28 40.75
CA VAL A 253 -9.69 5.38 40.21
C VAL A 253 -10.13 4.80 38.86
N SER A 254 -11.44 4.58 38.68
CA SER A 254 -11.98 4.02 37.43
C SER A 254 -11.90 5.01 36.27
N ASN A 255 -12.02 6.32 36.54
CA ASN A 255 -12.03 7.36 35.50
C ASN A 255 -10.63 7.58 34.90
N HIS A 256 -9.59 7.74 35.73
CA HIS A 256 -8.23 7.93 35.22
C HIS A 256 -7.70 6.71 34.46
N ILE A 257 -8.07 5.50 34.88
CA ILE A 257 -7.72 4.27 34.14
C ILE A 257 -8.41 4.26 32.77
N ALA A 258 -9.67 4.67 32.69
CA ALA A 258 -10.39 4.77 31.42
C ALA A 258 -9.77 5.81 30.46
N GLU A 259 -9.36 6.97 30.98
CA GLU A 259 -8.67 8.01 30.21
C GLU A 259 -7.32 7.53 29.66
N VAL A 260 -6.52 6.84 30.49
CA VAL A 260 -5.22 6.28 30.05
C VAL A 260 -5.42 5.18 29.00
N LYS A 261 -6.42 4.31 29.18
CA LYS A 261 -6.77 3.29 28.17
C LYS A 261 -7.18 3.93 26.84
N SER A 262 -8.02 4.97 26.89
CA SER A 262 -8.43 5.73 25.70
C SER A 262 -7.25 6.37 24.97
N LEU A 263 -6.31 6.99 25.72
CA LEU A 263 -5.08 7.54 25.15
C LEU A 263 -4.18 6.47 24.53
N SER A 264 -4.03 5.32 25.19
CA SER A 264 -3.26 4.18 24.66
C SER A 264 -3.79 3.72 23.30
N SER A 265 -5.11 3.55 23.18
CA SER A 265 -5.74 3.15 21.92
C SER A 265 -5.51 4.18 20.81
N ARG A 266 -5.59 5.48 21.13
CA ARG A 266 -5.35 6.56 20.16
C ARG A 266 -3.91 6.60 19.66
N VAL A 267 -2.93 6.42 20.55
CA VAL A 267 -1.50 6.39 20.20
C VAL A 267 -1.18 5.19 19.31
N GLN A 268 -1.68 3.99 19.67
CA GLN A 268 -1.53 2.79 18.85
C GLN A 268 -2.09 2.98 17.44
N GLN A 269 -3.25 3.64 17.34
CA GLN A 269 -3.83 3.99 16.05
C GLN A 269 -2.91 4.91 15.24
N ILE A 270 -2.42 6.02 15.81
CA ILE A 270 -1.61 7.00 15.05
C ILE A 270 -0.35 6.35 14.49
N ILE A 271 0.34 5.54 15.31
CA ILE A 271 1.55 4.81 14.88
C ILE A 271 1.22 3.87 13.71
N MET A 272 0.06 3.21 13.73
CA MET A 272 -0.37 2.26 12.71
C MET A 272 -0.88 2.92 11.41
N GLN A 273 -1.28 4.20 11.43
CA GLN A 273 -1.68 4.95 10.22
C GLN A 273 -0.51 5.67 9.56
N ASP A 274 0.29 6.38 10.35
CA ASP A 274 1.22 7.39 9.84
C ASP A 274 2.66 6.88 9.71
N ILE A 275 2.99 5.76 10.38
CA ILE A 275 4.30 5.09 10.30
C ILE A 275 4.13 3.66 9.77
N ASN A 276 3.25 3.50 8.78
CA ASN A 276 3.10 2.24 8.06
C ASN A 276 4.13 2.20 6.91
N PRO A 277 5.06 1.21 6.85
CA PRO A 277 6.06 1.12 5.78
C PRO A 277 5.47 1.12 4.36
N ASP A 278 4.23 0.65 4.19
CA ASP A 278 3.54 0.58 2.89
C ASP A 278 3.14 1.95 2.30
N HIS A 279 3.16 3.03 3.09
CA HIS A 279 2.85 4.38 2.62
C HIS A 279 4.06 5.17 2.10
N MET A 280 5.29 4.68 2.31
CA MET A 280 6.53 5.36 1.90
C MET A 280 6.94 5.09 0.44
N GLU A 281 6.29 4.14 -0.27
CA GLU A 281 6.58 3.84 -1.69
C GLU A 281 6.06 4.88 -2.70
N LYS A 282 5.24 5.86 -2.29
CA LYS A 282 4.56 6.78 -3.22
C LYS A 282 5.23 8.13 -3.45
N THR A 283 6.41 8.36 -2.89
CA THR A 283 7.21 9.57 -3.17
C THR A 283 8.62 9.20 -3.63
N GLY A 284 8.72 8.28 -4.58
CA GLY A 284 9.93 8.07 -5.39
C GLY A 284 9.80 8.83 -6.70
N ASP A 285 10.59 9.89 -6.87
CA ASP A 285 10.65 10.71 -8.06
C ASP A 285 11.02 9.88 -9.30
N GLN A 286 10.37 10.20 -10.42
CA GLN A 286 10.53 9.51 -11.70
C GLN A 286 11.92 9.78 -12.27
N THR A 287 12.80 8.78 -12.29
CA THR A 287 13.84 8.67 -13.32
C THR A 287 13.96 7.22 -13.78
N GLY A 288 13.82 7.04 -15.10
CA GLY A 288 13.52 5.78 -15.75
C GLY A 288 14.62 4.72 -15.72
N GLY A 289 14.19 3.48 -15.92
CA GLY A 289 15.06 2.33 -16.14
C GLY A 289 14.21 1.11 -16.51
N SER A 290 14.30 0.74 -17.77
CA SER A 290 13.54 -0.26 -18.53
C SER A 290 13.56 -1.70 -17.99
N ASP A 291 12.36 -2.30 -18.00
CA ASP A 291 12.00 -3.61 -18.58
C ASP A 291 13.08 -4.72 -18.63
N LEU A 292 12.89 -5.75 -17.80
CA LEU A 292 13.46 -7.08 -18.00
C LEU A 292 12.37 -8.14 -17.86
N THR A 293 12.11 -8.79 -18.99
CA THR A 293 11.19 -9.88 -19.25
C THR A 293 11.41 -11.11 -18.37
N ALA A 294 10.33 -11.76 -17.92
CA ALA A 294 10.36 -13.17 -17.52
C ALA A 294 9.01 -13.89 -17.79
N GLY A 295 9.04 -14.80 -18.78
CA GLY A 295 8.41 -16.12 -18.73
C GLY A 295 6.89 -16.25 -18.54
N LYS A 296 6.15 -16.32 -19.66
CA LYS A 296 4.84 -17.00 -19.70
C LYS A 296 5.06 -18.51 -19.77
N SER A 297 4.53 -19.26 -18.80
CA SER A 297 4.25 -20.69 -18.94
C SER A 297 2.75 -20.93 -18.84
N SER A 298 2.21 -21.36 -19.96
CA SER A 298 0.85 -21.85 -20.18
C SER A 298 0.71 -23.26 -19.59
N VAL A 299 -0.31 -23.49 -18.77
CA VAL A 299 -0.96 -24.82 -18.66
C VAL A 299 -2.47 -24.61 -18.54
N GLN A 300 -3.19 -25.23 -19.48
CA GLN A 300 -4.64 -25.32 -19.58
C GLN A 300 -4.98 -26.82 -19.58
N MET A 301 -5.83 -27.29 -18.66
CA MET A 301 -6.64 -28.53 -18.69
C MET A 301 -7.56 -28.47 -17.44
N ASP A 302 -8.78 -28.96 -17.37
CA ASP A 302 -9.73 -29.44 -18.35
C ASP A 302 -11.12 -29.41 -17.69
N SER A 303 -12.14 -29.39 -18.54
CA SER A 303 -13.55 -29.39 -18.15
C SER A 303 -13.98 -30.73 -17.54
N VAL A 304 -14.68 -30.70 -16.40
CA VAL A 304 -15.57 -31.79 -15.99
C VAL A 304 -16.98 -31.26 -15.84
N ASN A 305 -17.78 -31.61 -16.84
CA ASN A 305 -19.23 -31.51 -16.90
C ASN A 305 -19.86 -32.33 -15.75
N LYS A 306 -20.70 -31.70 -14.93
CA LYS A 306 -21.67 -32.46 -14.13
C LYS A 306 -23.05 -31.81 -14.24
N GLN A 307 -23.93 -32.60 -14.85
CA GLN A 307 -25.32 -32.28 -15.12
C GLN A 307 -26.08 -31.86 -13.86
N THR A 308 -26.91 -30.87 -14.11
CA THR A 308 -27.85 -30.21 -13.23
C THR A 308 -28.91 -31.17 -12.71
N MET A 309 -29.04 -31.29 -11.38
CA MET A 309 -30.31 -31.63 -10.74
C MET A 309 -30.89 -30.35 -10.15
N ASN A 310 -32.00 -29.93 -10.74
CA ASN A 310 -32.70 -28.69 -10.46
C ASN A 310 -33.56 -28.85 -9.20
N THR A 311 -32.96 -28.69 -8.03
CA THR A 311 -33.68 -28.23 -6.84
C THR A 311 -33.55 -26.71 -6.84
N LYS A 312 -34.67 -25.97 -6.90
CA LYS A 312 -34.69 -24.53 -6.64
C LYS A 312 -34.23 -24.30 -5.21
N GLN A 313 -32.92 -24.25 -4.99
CA GLN A 313 -32.34 -23.88 -3.72
C GLN A 313 -32.70 -22.42 -3.49
N LEU A 314 -33.52 -22.16 -2.47
CA LEU A 314 -33.86 -20.79 -2.07
C LEU A 314 -32.55 -20.09 -1.72
N LYS A 315 -32.19 -19.08 -2.51
CA LYS A 315 -30.99 -18.27 -2.26
C LYS A 315 -31.36 -17.20 -1.26
N ILE A 316 -30.62 -17.12 -0.15
CA ILE A 316 -30.80 -16.05 0.84
C ILE A 316 -30.39 -14.75 0.17
N LYS A 317 -31.31 -13.78 0.08
CA LYS A 317 -31.02 -12.45 -0.44
C LYS A 317 -30.31 -11.61 0.62
N ILE A 318 -29.07 -11.24 0.38
CA ILE A 318 -28.25 -10.44 1.29
C ILE A 318 -27.80 -9.15 0.62
N HIS A 319 -27.55 -8.11 1.41
CA HIS A 319 -26.83 -6.93 0.96
C HIS A 319 -25.48 -6.88 1.68
N VAL A 320 -24.38 -6.91 0.92
CA VAL A 320 -23.03 -6.88 1.50
C VAL A 320 -22.53 -5.45 1.54
N VAL A 321 -22.05 -5.01 2.69
CA VAL A 321 -21.44 -3.70 2.89
C VAL A 321 -20.03 -3.90 3.37
N VAL A 322 -19.05 -3.38 2.64
CA VAL A 322 -17.65 -3.37 3.07
C VAL A 322 -17.30 -1.96 3.51
N SER A 323 -16.97 -1.80 4.79
CA SER A 323 -16.56 -0.54 5.39
C SER A 323 -15.09 -0.63 5.79
N GLY A 324 -14.24 0.12 5.08
CA GLY A 324 -12.78 0.09 5.25
C GLY A 324 -12.09 -0.93 4.35
N GLU A 325 -10.76 -1.01 4.47
CA GLU A 325 -9.93 -1.88 3.65
C GLU A 325 -9.81 -3.27 4.28
N THR A 326 -10.22 -4.29 3.53
CA THR A 326 -10.28 -5.69 4.00
C THR A 326 -9.38 -6.61 3.19
N LEU A 327 -8.67 -6.09 2.18
CA LEU A 327 -7.73 -6.83 1.33
C LEU A 327 -8.34 -8.12 0.74
N LYS A 328 -9.59 -8.03 0.26
CA LYS A 328 -10.41 -9.15 -0.25
C LYS A 328 -10.72 -10.26 0.77
N SER A 329 -10.31 -10.12 2.03
CA SER A 329 -10.57 -11.11 3.08
C SER A 329 -12.06 -11.33 3.35
N HIS A 330 -12.90 -10.32 3.11
CA HIS A 330 -14.36 -10.46 3.15
C HIS A 330 -14.87 -11.45 2.10
N GLN A 331 -14.28 -11.48 0.90
CA GLN A 331 -14.64 -12.43 -0.17
C GLN A 331 -14.26 -13.85 0.23
N THR A 332 -13.07 -14.02 0.82
CA THR A 332 -12.63 -15.31 1.39
C THR A 332 -13.56 -15.77 2.51
N PHE A 333 -14.00 -14.86 3.39
CA PHE A 333 -14.97 -15.15 4.44
C PHE A 333 -16.30 -15.62 3.85
N MET A 334 -16.82 -14.90 2.84
CA MET A 334 -18.04 -15.25 2.13
C MET A 334 -17.95 -16.62 1.47
N ALA A 335 -16.82 -16.93 0.82
CA ALA A 335 -16.58 -18.23 0.21
C ALA A 335 -16.58 -19.37 1.24
N ARG A 336 -16.09 -19.12 2.47
CA ARG A 336 -16.05 -20.10 3.57
C ARG A 336 -17.41 -20.39 4.20
N LEU A 337 -18.46 -19.59 3.94
CA LEU A 337 -19.80 -19.87 4.48
C LEU A 337 -20.42 -21.13 3.86
N ASP A 338 -20.02 -21.51 2.64
CA ASP A 338 -20.57 -22.67 1.91
C ASP A 338 -22.12 -22.66 1.83
N MET A 339 -22.69 -21.48 1.52
CA MET A 339 -24.13 -21.25 1.43
C MET A 339 -24.53 -20.63 0.09
N SER A 340 -25.77 -20.91 -0.34
CA SER A 340 -26.35 -20.32 -1.55
C SER A 340 -26.87 -18.90 -1.26
N LEU A 341 -25.97 -17.91 -1.35
CA LEU A 341 -26.27 -16.50 -1.11
C LEU A 341 -26.51 -15.78 -2.44
N LYS A 342 -27.46 -14.83 -2.46
CA LYS A 342 -27.68 -13.91 -3.58
C LYS A 342 -27.48 -12.49 -3.08
N GLU A 343 -26.41 -11.85 -3.54
CA GLU A 343 -26.21 -10.43 -3.31
C GLU A 343 -27.24 -9.61 -4.09
N CYS A 344 -27.86 -8.63 -3.43
CA CYS A 344 -28.81 -7.70 -4.03
C CYS A 344 -28.68 -6.30 -3.40
N ASN A 345 -29.48 -5.36 -3.89
CA ASN A 345 -29.57 -4.04 -3.29
C ASN A 345 -30.15 -4.11 -1.86
N LEU A 346 -30.01 -3.00 -1.13
CA LEU A 346 -30.47 -2.88 0.26
C LEU A 346 -31.99 -3.06 0.39
N GLU A 347 -32.75 -2.63 -0.61
CA GLU A 347 -34.23 -2.71 -0.60
C GLU A 347 -34.71 -4.17 -0.63
N ASP A 348 -34.12 -5.00 -1.49
CA ASP A 348 -34.53 -6.38 -1.74
C ASP A 348 -33.92 -7.42 -0.78
N CYS A 349 -32.95 -7.01 0.05
CA CYS A 349 -32.27 -7.94 0.96
C CYS A 349 -33.11 -8.30 2.18
N ARG A 350 -32.94 -9.54 2.67
CA ARG A 350 -33.53 -10.02 3.94
C ARG A 350 -32.66 -9.67 5.14
N VAL A 351 -31.35 -9.58 4.94
CA VAL A 351 -30.35 -9.28 5.97
C VAL A 351 -29.18 -8.54 5.34
N VAL A 352 -28.63 -7.58 6.07
CA VAL A 352 -27.44 -6.82 5.69
C VAL A 352 -26.23 -7.45 6.38
N MET A 353 -25.20 -7.77 5.59
CA MET A 353 -23.96 -8.34 6.10
C MET A 353 -22.85 -7.32 5.93
N ILE A 354 -22.34 -6.82 7.05
CA ILE A 354 -21.37 -5.73 7.09
C ILE A 354 -20.01 -6.28 7.46
N PHE A 355 -19.04 -6.14 6.56
CA PHE A 355 -17.63 -6.36 6.84
C PHE A 355 -16.99 -5.02 7.19
N CYS A 356 -16.69 -4.84 8.47
CA CYS A 356 -16.09 -3.62 8.97
C CYS A 356 -14.62 -3.88 9.29
N SER A 357 -13.71 -3.36 8.47
CA SER A 357 -12.30 -3.31 8.84
C SER A 357 -12.15 -2.39 10.04
N ILE A 358 -11.55 -2.89 11.11
CA ILE A 358 -11.45 -2.18 12.37
C ILE A 358 -10.09 -1.51 12.48
N PHE A 359 -10.16 -0.20 12.34
CA PHE A 359 -9.09 0.74 12.60
C PHE A 359 -9.35 1.50 13.92
N GLN A 360 -10.58 2.00 14.10
CA GLN A 360 -11.17 2.60 15.30
C GLN A 360 -12.51 1.92 15.60
N LEU A 361 -12.55 0.99 16.57
CA LEU A 361 -13.72 0.16 16.86
C LEU A 361 -15.05 0.93 16.86
N GLU A 362 -15.20 1.98 17.67
CA GLU A 362 -16.47 2.72 17.73
C GLU A 362 -16.80 3.54 16.48
N ALA A 363 -15.81 4.24 15.92
CA ALA A 363 -16.04 5.15 14.80
C ALA A 363 -16.33 4.39 13.51
N ASP A 364 -15.60 3.30 13.28
CA ASP A 364 -15.78 2.45 12.10
C ASP A 364 -17.11 1.73 12.16
N ILE A 365 -17.49 1.18 13.32
CA ILE A 365 -18.82 0.59 13.50
C ILE A 365 -19.90 1.64 13.22
N LYS A 366 -19.80 2.83 13.82
CA LYS A 366 -20.76 3.94 13.60
C LYS A 366 -20.83 4.34 12.12
N LYS A 367 -19.71 4.34 11.40
CA LYS A 367 -19.66 4.63 9.96
C LYS A 367 -20.31 3.51 9.14
N ALA A 368 -20.00 2.25 9.46
CA ALA A 368 -20.45 1.08 8.72
C ALA A 368 -21.97 0.89 8.82
N VAL A 369 -22.57 1.18 9.98
CA VAL A 369 -24.03 1.02 10.20
C VAL A 369 -24.84 2.29 9.88
N ARG A 370 -24.20 3.41 9.55
CA ARG A 370 -24.86 4.73 9.45
C ARG A 370 -26.01 4.76 8.45
N ASN A 371 -25.82 4.15 7.29
CA ASN A 371 -26.74 4.23 6.16
C ASN A 371 -27.70 3.02 6.10
N ILE A 372 -27.75 2.20 7.14
CA ILE A 372 -28.62 1.03 7.20
C ILE A 372 -29.92 1.37 7.96
N PRO A 373 -31.09 1.11 7.38
CA PRO A 373 -32.39 1.27 8.02
C PRO A 373 -32.53 0.46 9.32
N ASP A 374 -33.29 0.98 10.29
CA ASP A 374 -33.51 0.32 11.58
C ASP A 374 -34.32 -0.99 11.47
N ASP A 375 -35.09 -1.19 10.41
CA ASP A 375 -35.91 -2.38 10.17
C ASP A 375 -35.13 -3.52 9.50
N LYS A 376 -33.94 -3.25 8.97
CA LYS A 376 -33.08 -4.27 8.33
C LYS A 376 -32.18 -4.94 9.38
N PRO A 377 -32.21 -6.28 9.53
CA PRO A 377 -31.32 -6.97 10.44
C PRO A 377 -29.88 -6.95 9.93
N ILE A 378 -28.93 -6.74 10.85
CA ILE A 378 -27.51 -6.57 10.55
C ILE A 378 -26.69 -7.71 11.18
N ILE A 379 -25.90 -8.38 10.35
CA ILE A 379 -24.79 -9.23 10.79
C ILE A 379 -23.51 -8.42 10.62
N LEU A 380 -22.83 -8.13 11.72
CA LEU A 380 -21.62 -7.32 11.76
C LEU A 380 -20.38 -8.20 11.94
N VAL A 381 -19.53 -8.23 10.93
CA VAL A 381 -18.24 -8.94 10.91
C VAL A 381 -17.14 -7.90 11.10
N LEU A 382 -16.54 -7.89 12.28
CA LEU A 382 -15.45 -6.98 12.64
C LEU A 382 -14.13 -7.62 12.22
N MET A 383 -13.44 -7.00 11.26
CA MET A 383 -12.22 -7.51 10.66
C MET A 383 -11.02 -6.78 11.25
N HIS A 384 -10.24 -7.45 12.08
CA HIS A 384 -9.02 -6.92 12.70
C HIS A 384 -7.81 -7.24 11.83
N HIS A 385 -7.00 -6.23 11.49
CA HIS A 385 -5.74 -6.43 10.81
C HIS A 385 -4.66 -6.86 11.82
N SER A 386 -4.29 -8.14 11.84
CA SER A 386 -3.31 -8.69 12.80
C SER A 386 -2.69 -10.00 12.31
N TYR A 387 -1.44 -10.25 12.68
CA TYR A 387 -0.73 -11.51 12.44
C TYR A 387 -1.14 -12.65 13.41
N SER A 388 -1.76 -12.33 14.56
CA SER A 388 -2.19 -13.32 15.57
C SER A 388 -3.62 -13.06 16.06
N PRO A 389 -4.41 -14.13 16.32
CA PRO A 389 -5.75 -14.01 16.91
C PRO A 389 -5.76 -13.69 18.41
N ASP A 390 -4.64 -13.85 19.14
CA ASP A 390 -4.60 -13.82 20.61
C ASP A 390 -5.03 -12.48 21.24
N HIS A 391 -5.08 -11.41 20.46
CA HIS A 391 -5.34 -10.04 20.93
C HIS A 391 -6.80 -9.60 20.71
N VAL A 392 -7.63 -10.45 20.10
CA VAL A 392 -8.97 -10.08 19.61
C VAL A 392 -10.08 -10.64 20.51
N ASP A 393 -9.90 -11.87 21.03
CA ASP A 393 -10.89 -12.59 21.85
C ASP A 393 -11.34 -11.82 23.12
N ASP A 394 -10.50 -10.93 23.64
CA ASP A 394 -10.75 -10.18 24.89
C ASP A 394 -11.46 -8.83 24.68
N ILE A 395 -11.82 -8.45 23.46
CA ILE A 395 -12.45 -7.14 23.19
C ILE A 395 -13.97 -7.23 23.45
N PRO A 396 -14.51 -6.64 24.53
CA PRO A 396 -15.95 -6.63 24.74
C PRO A 396 -16.62 -5.74 23.71
N ILE A 397 -17.54 -6.30 22.92
CA ILE A 397 -18.32 -5.53 21.95
C ILE A 397 -19.77 -5.51 22.38
N THR A 398 -20.31 -4.31 22.56
CA THR A 398 -21.75 -4.10 22.70
C THR A 398 -22.35 -3.83 21.32
N ALA A 399 -23.50 -4.44 21.03
CA ALA A 399 -24.21 -4.20 19.78
C ALA A 399 -24.51 -2.68 19.64
N PRO A 400 -24.11 -2.03 18.53
CA PRO A 400 -24.20 -0.58 18.37
C PRO A 400 -25.65 -0.10 18.14
N ARG A 401 -26.55 -1.01 17.72
CA ARG A 401 -27.98 -0.77 17.46
C ARG A 401 -28.77 -2.03 17.82
N SER A 402 -30.06 -1.88 18.08
CA SER A 402 -30.98 -2.99 18.39
C SER A 402 -31.22 -3.94 17.22
N ASN A 403 -31.03 -3.49 15.98
CA ASN A 403 -31.18 -4.32 14.77
C ASN A 403 -29.89 -5.07 14.37
N VAL A 404 -28.81 -4.95 15.15
CA VAL A 404 -27.63 -5.82 15.00
C VAL A 404 -27.90 -7.15 15.69
N VAL A 405 -28.24 -8.16 14.89
CA VAL A 405 -28.64 -9.49 15.36
C VAL A 405 -27.44 -10.37 15.71
N LYS A 406 -26.28 -10.09 15.09
CA LYS A 406 -25.05 -10.85 15.33
C LYS A 406 -23.82 -9.97 15.16
N VAL A 407 -22.87 -10.11 16.08
CA VAL A 407 -21.53 -9.54 15.97
C VAL A 407 -20.54 -10.69 16.06
N VAL A 408 -19.59 -10.74 15.13
CA VAL A 408 -18.45 -11.66 15.17
C VAL A 408 -17.17 -10.89 14.93
N GLN A 409 -16.08 -11.36 15.50
CA GLN A 409 -14.74 -10.86 15.21
C GLN A 409 -14.02 -11.85 14.31
N CYS A 410 -13.20 -11.34 13.40
CA CYS A 410 -12.29 -12.15 12.60
C CYS A 410 -11.00 -11.37 12.36
N VAL A 411 -9.94 -12.10 12.05
CA VAL A 411 -8.59 -11.55 11.86
C VAL A 411 -8.13 -11.81 10.45
N PHE A 412 -7.52 -10.81 9.82
CA PHE A 412 -6.91 -10.93 8.51
C PHE A 412 -5.56 -10.21 8.48
N HIS A 413 -4.75 -10.54 7.49
CA HIS A 413 -3.42 -9.99 7.33
C HIS A 413 -3.11 -9.77 5.84
N GLU A 414 -2.33 -8.76 5.49
CA GLU A 414 -2.12 -8.36 4.10
C GLU A 414 -1.50 -9.43 3.20
N THR A 415 -0.60 -10.26 3.74
CA THR A 415 0.11 -11.29 2.97
C THR A 415 -0.69 -12.57 2.78
N VAL A 416 -1.51 -12.95 3.77
CA VAL A 416 -2.24 -14.25 3.79
C VAL A 416 -3.75 -14.07 3.63
N GLY A 417 -4.26 -12.85 3.69
CA GLY A 417 -5.69 -12.55 3.71
C GLY A 417 -6.34 -13.01 5.03
N LEU A 418 -7.51 -13.63 4.93
CA LEU A 418 -8.25 -14.12 6.09
C LEU A 418 -7.51 -15.30 6.76
N LEU A 419 -7.07 -15.10 8.01
CA LEU A 419 -6.28 -16.10 8.74
C LEU A 419 -7.00 -17.45 8.83
N GLU A 420 -6.22 -18.53 8.80
CA GLU A 420 -6.67 -19.87 9.15
C GLU A 420 -6.46 -20.11 10.66
N CYS A 421 -7.44 -19.69 11.45
CA CYS A 421 -7.42 -19.83 12.91
C CYS A 421 -8.81 -20.21 13.46
N GLU A 422 -8.85 -20.72 14.68
CA GLU A 422 -10.09 -21.15 15.35
C GLU A 422 -11.10 -20.00 15.48
N LEU A 423 -10.65 -18.78 15.84
CA LEU A 423 -11.49 -17.58 15.91
C LEU A 423 -12.26 -17.34 14.59
N ASN A 424 -11.56 -17.35 13.46
CA ASN A 424 -12.19 -17.15 12.16
C ASN A 424 -13.12 -18.29 11.77
N GLN A 425 -12.77 -19.54 12.12
CA GLN A 425 -13.66 -20.69 11.90
C GLN A 425 -14.96 -20.55 12.71
N GLN A 426 -14.87 -20.12 13.97
CA GLN A 426 -16.03 -19.86 14.83
C GLN A 426 -16.87 -18.71 14.30
N ALA A 427 -16.25 -17.62 13.84
CA ALA A 427 -16.94 -16.50 13.22
C ALA A 427 -17.74 -16.92 11.98
N VAL A 428 -17.14 -17.69 11.08
CA VAL A 428 -17.81 -18.24 9.87
C VAL A 428 -18.98 -19.14 10.27
N ARG A 429 -18.79 -20.07 11.24
CA ARG A 429 -19.87 -20.95 11.72
C ARG A 429 -21.01 -20.16 12.36
N ALA A 430 -20.69 -19.13 13.14
CA ALA A 430 -21.66 -18.28 13.83
C ALA A 430 -22.49 -17.46 12.83
N VAL A 431 -21.86 -16.88 11.80
CA VAL A 431 -22.55 -16.17 10.72
C VAL A 431 -23.39 -17.14 9.89
N GLY A 432 -22.85 -18.30 9.51
CA GLY A 432 -23.60 -19.30 8.76
C GLY A 432 -24.82 -19.84 9.52
N SER A 433 -24.74 -19.95 10.84
CA SER A 433 -25.88 -20.34 11.68
C SER A 433 -26.95 -19.24 11.73
N GLU A 434 -26.56 -17.97 11.82
CA GLU A 434 -27.47 -16.84 11.78
C GLU A 434 -28.17 -16.71 10.42
N LEU A 435 -27.43 -16.87 9.32
CA LEU A 435 -27.96 -16.78 7.96
C LEU A 435 -29.05 -17.84 7.66
N LYS A 436 -29.00 -19.00 8.31
CA LYS A 436 -30.04 -20.04 8.18
C LYS A 436 -31.42 -19.59 8.65
N MET A 437 -31.50 -18.58 9.52
CA MET A 437 -32.77 -17.98 9.96
C MET A 437 -33.47 -17.19 8.84
N TYR A 438 -32.76 -16.90 7.74
CA TYR A 438 -33.24 -16.10 6.61
C TYR A 438 -33.41 -16.91 5.31
N CYS A 439 -33.23 -18.24 5.36
CA CYS A 439 -33.46 -19.18 4.27
C CYS A 439 -34.91 -19.16 3.77
#